data_AF-A0A413BHK4-F1
#
_entry.id   AF-A0A413BHK4-F1
#
_cell.length_a   1.000
_cell.length_b   1.000
_cell.length_c   1.000
_cell.angle_alpha   90.00
_cell.angle_beta   90.00
_cell.angle_gamma   90.00
#
_symmetry.space_group_name_H-M   'P 1'
#
loop_
_entity.id
_entity.type
_entity.pdbx_description
1 polymer ?
#
loop_
_entity_poly.entity_id
_entity_poly.type
_entity_poly.pdbx_seq_one_letter_code
_entity_poly.pdbx_strand_id
1 'polypeptide(L)'
;MDTEVFEPSWTMYENGEPVTAVNSEGTTVDLSSVTANLTNQSGSTIKDGRKEKYKTGAEDGHQINNDGLDITNARSSGKTIGYPGTNSVVDSSAWARKNGNVNTYDENTIVFRSYSDPDNSTTSTRLKVKYTNKVKTGTITIQKQQAAVSDDLKGTYTFKVKFFNVAGMGLEGTTPIEKEYTVTKNAQGKFDPIVIAGIPAGTQYTISEISASDNAVLESVDVSSGYTLEEKYQPTDTYNETTKLTEVSGTVKADAADKTIFIFTNKLKPVINIDLTKKWDKATGETIPASINIQLQRRVKDSDNWEAVKYATPGQTAADYITLKKDPYNPDKTEWTFSFTGLDRYANDTDGKVDNTKPYMYRIVEVTVADGSVKVIDNNEYLNDLFKVTYTDAISAPSTEVGSSITKNYTITNTYSPLTNIKITKVDATDTTKRLNGVEFKLERLLPDSTSSTGGDSFKVDPNFTAITVTTGGTDGSVGTAQGIAEFKDLKDGTYRLTETKAVQGYNLLKDPITIKILRNNVTTVDGQSYDFTKATDKNTIELQISNRIKFLLPKTGGYGAMLFILCGMALATLGCLIFFLITLRKEVQYSRLKRQRRNAIGK
;
A
#
# COMPACT_ATOMS: atom_id res chain seq x y z
N MET A 1 42.26 35.66 -20.38
CA MET A 1 42.34 34.85 -19.15
C MET A 1 41.09 35.14 -18.35
N ASP A 2 40.40 34.09 -17.90
CA ASP A 2 39.16 34.25 -17.16
C ASP A 2 39.46 34.78 -15.75
N THR A 3 39.16 36.07 -15.52
CA THR A 3 39.39 36.76 -14.23
C THR A 3 38.34 36.39 -13.16
N GLU A 4 37.28 35.70 -13.54
CA GLU A 4 36.29 35.16 -12.61
C GLU A 4 36.78 33.86 -11.97
N VAL A 5 37.58 33.09 -12.71
CA VAL A 5 38.18 31.83 -12.24
C VAL A 5 39.58 32.03 -11.66
N PHE A 6 40.35 32.96 -12.22
CA PHE A 6 41.74 33.16 -11.84
C PHE A 6 42.04 34.61 -11.42
N GLU A 7 43.00 34.74 -10.53
CA GLU A 7 43.66 36.00 -10.16
C GLU A 7 45.02 36.05 -10.88
N PRO A 8 45.12 36.76 -12.02
CA PRO A 8 46.40 36.95 -12.69
C PRO A 8 47.28 37.93 -11.92
N SER A 9 48.56 37.61 -11.85
CA SER A 9 49.61 38.55 -11.52
C SER A 9 50.85 38.33 -12.37
N TRP A 10 51.72 39.32 -12.41
CA TRP A 10 53.01 39.22 -13.10
C TRP A 10 54.15 39.78 -12.26
N THR A 11 55.36 39.30 -12.54
CA THR A 11 56.60 39.81 -11.96
C THR A 11 57.62 40.02 -13.07
N MET A 12 58.19 41.22 -13.14
CA MET A 12 59.31 41.53 -14.02
C MET A 12 60.62 41.08 -13.37
N TYR A 13 61.47 40.44 -14.16
CA TYR A 13 62.83 40.06 -13.80
C TYR A 13 63.81 40.73 -14.76
N GLU A 14 64.86 41.32 -14.20
CA GLU A 14 66.02 41.85 -14.92
C GLU A 14 67.23 40.98 -14.57
N ASN A 15 67.88 40.43 -15.60
CA ASN A 15 69.10 39.61 -15.45
C ASN A 15 68.94 38.43 -14.47
N GLY A 16 67.72 37.94 -14.28
CA GLY A 16 67.40 36.82 -13.38
C GLY A 16 66.85 37.24 -12.02
N GLU A 17 66.98 38.51 -11.63
CA GLU A 17 66.52 39.03 -10.35
C GLU A 17 65.19 39.78 -10.50
N PRO A 18 64.26 39.68 -9.52
CA PRO A 18 63.00 40.40 -9.58
C PRO A 18 63.23 41.92 -9.46
N VAL A 19 62.52 42.70 -10.28
CA VAL A 19 62.59 44.16 -10.26
C VAL A 19 61.74 44.68 -9.10
N THR A 20 62.35 44.82 -7.93
CA THR A 20 61.72 45.31 -6.69
C THR A 20 61.73 46.84 -6.57
N ALA A 21 62.59 47.51 -7.33
CA ALA A 21 62.72 48.96 -7.39
C ALA A 21 63.22 49.39 -8.79
N VAL A 22 62.82 50.58 -9.25
CA VAL A 22 63.37 51.24 -10.45
C VAL A 22 64.32 52.34 -9.96
N ASN A 23 65.63 52.15 -10.17
CA ASN A 23 66.66 52.73 -9.29
C ASN A 23 67.48 53.87 -9.90
N SER A 24 67.20 54.32 -11.12
CA SER A 24 68.03 55.34 -11.77
C SER A 24 67.25 56.23 -12.74
N GLU A 25 67.40 57.54 -12.57
CA GLU A 25 67.01 58.54 -13.56
C GLU A 25 68.01 58.49 -14.71
N GLY A 26 67.54 58.07 -15.89
CA GLY A 26 68.31 58.13 -17.12
C GLY A 26 67.87 59.29 -18.02
N THR A 27 68.73 59.61 -18.98
CA THR A 27 68.42 60.54 -20.07
C THR A 27 67.58 59.89 -21.16
N THR A 28 67.51 58.55 -21.22
CA THR A 28 66.79 57.79 -22.25
C THR A 28 65.34 57.42 -21.89
N VAL A 29 64.98 57.45 -20.60
CA VAL A 29 63.65 57.04 -20.11
C VAL A 29 63.03 58.11 -19.22
N ASP A 30 61.72 58.31 -19.34
CA ASP A 30 60.89 59.11 -18.44
C ASP A 30 60.16 58.21 -17.44
N LEU A 31 60.36 58.50 -16.15
CA LEU A 31 59.84 57.75 -15.01
C LEU A 31 58.65 58.43 -14.32
N SER A 32 58.11 59.51 -14.86
CA SER A 32 56.99 60.29 -14.27
C SER A 32 55.72 59.48 -14.01
N SER A 33 55.57 58.29 -14.60
CA SER A 33 54.41 57.40 -14.42
C SER A 33 54.81 55.97 -14.02
N VAL A 34 56.04 55.79 -13.49
CA VAL A 34 56.62 54.47 -13.22
C VAL A 34 55.97 53.75 -12.04
N THR A 35 55.80 52.44 -12.18
CA THR A 35 55.50 51.58 -11.04
C THR A 35 56.82 51.17 -10.39
N ALA A 36 57.07 51.63 -9.15
CA ALA A 36 58.37 51.44 -8.49
C ALA A 36 58.72 49.95 -8.25
N ASN A 37 57.75 49.11 -7.89
CA ASN A 37 57.95 47.69 -7.65
C ASN A 37 57.17 46.90 -8.70
N LEU A 38 57.87 46.07 -9.47
CA LEU A 38 57.28 45.27 -10.56
C LEU A 38 57.13 43.80 -10.18
N THR A 39 57.05 43.49 -8.88
CA THR A 39 56.76 42.16 -8.36
C THR A 39 55.28 42.00 -8.00
N ASN A 40 54.72 40.81 -8.26
CA ASN A 40 53.33 40.43 -7.98
C ASN A 40 52.27 41.48 -8.40
N GLN A 41 52.51 42.17 -9.50
CA GLN A 41 51.59 43.16 -10.03
C GLN A 41 50.30 42.48 -10.49
N SER A 42 49.16 42.97 -10.03
CA SER A 42 47.85 42.38 -10.37
C SER A 42 47.47 42.64 -11.82
N GLY A 43 46.82 41.67 -12.45
CA GLY A 43 46.38 41.75 -13.84
C GLY A 43 47.25 40.95 -14.81
N SER A 44 46.79 40.89 -16.06
CA SER A 44 47.48 40.17 -17.16
C SER A 44 48.24 41.10 -18.10
N THR A 45 48.07 42.41 -17.93
CA THR A 45 48.71 43.42 -18.78
C THR A 45 49.94 43.94 -18.07
N ILE A 46 51.11 43.78 -18.70
CA ILE A 46 52.34 44.37 -18.19
C ILE A 46 52.26 45.86 -18.40
N LYS A 47 52.50 46.62 -17.33
CA LYS A 47 52.66 48.07 -17.38
C LYS A 47 53.83 48.42 -16.49
N ASP A 48 54.96 48.76 -17.10
CA ASP A 48 56.13 49.20 -16.34
C ASP A 48 56.07 50.70 -16.02
N GLY A 49 55.15 51.44 -16.65
CA GLY A 49 54.94 52.87 -16.37
C GLY A 49 55.96 53.78 -17.05
N ARG A 50 56.87 53.23 -17.87
CA ARG A 50 58.01 53.96 -18.45
C ARG A 50 57.70 54.44 -19.86
N LYS A 51 58.21 55.61 -20.22
CA LYS A 51 58.15 56.16 -21.59
C LYS A 51 59.56 56.38 -22.12
N GLU A 52 59.80 56.10 -23.40
CA GLU A 52 61.08 56.43 -24.03
C GLU A 52 61.15 57.95 -24.28
N LYS A 53 62.31 58.55 -23.99
CA LYS A 53 62.57 59.96 -24.30
C LYS A 53 63.08 60.09 -25.73
N TYR A 54 62.59 61.09 -26.45
CA TYR A 54 63.04 61.38 -27.80
C TYR A 54 64.44 61.97 -27.80
N LYS A 55 65.34 61.37 -28.60
CA LYS A 55 66.73 61.74 -28.78
C LYS A 55 67.08 61.75 -30.28
N THR A 56 67.83 62.76 -30.70
CA THR A 56 68.36 62.91 -32.07
C THR A 56 69.77 63.49 -32.03
N GLY A 57 70.66 63.12 -32.96
CA GLY A 57 72.03 63.62 -33.03
C GLY A 57 73.08 62.54 -33.25
N ALA A 58 74.28 62.71 -32.68
CA ALA A 58 75.36 61.72 -32.72
C ALA A 58 75.86 61.41 -31.30
N GLU A 59 75.97 60.12 -30.97
CA GLU A 59 76.52 59.61 -29.71
C GLU A 59 77.58 58.56 -30.05
N ASP A 60 78.78 58.67 -29.49
CA ASP A 60 79.93 57.79 -29.79
C ASP A 60 80.18 57.56 -31.30
N GLY A 61 80.04 58.62 -32.10
CA GLY A 61 80.25 58.58 -33.55
C GLY A 61 79.12 57.93 -34.36
N HIS A 62 78.05 57.47 -33.71
CA HIS A 62 76.87 56.87 -34.34
C HIS A 62 75.69 57.84 -34.31
N GLN A 63 74.94 57.93 -35.41
CA GLN A 63 73.71 58.72 -35.42
C GLN A 63 72.67 58.05 -34.51
N ILE A 64 72.14 58.82 -33.56
CA ILE A 64 70.99 58.45 -32.76
C ILE A 64 69.77 59.19 -33.29
N ASN A 65 68.72 58.47 -33.63
CA ASN A 65 67.40 59.03 -33.89
C ASN A 65 66.37 57.96 -33.56
N ASN A 66 65.65 58.14 -32.45
CA ASN A 66 64.58 57.24 -32.05
C ASN A 66 63.18 57.80 -32.37
N ASP A 67 63.09 58.83 -33.23
CA ASP A 67 61.81 59.18 -33.87
C ASP A 67 61.35 57.98 -34.69
N GLY A 68 60.08 57.59 -34.56
CA GLY A 68 59.60 56.36 -35.16
C GLY A 68 59.86 56.24 -36.67
N LEU A 69 60.04 55.01 -37.15
CA LEU A 69 60.28 54.71 -38.56
C LEU A 69 58.98 54.75 -39.37
N ASP A 70 58.87 55.65 -40.34
CA ASP A 70 57.76 55.65 -41.30
C ASP A 70 57.93 54.55 -42.36
N ILE A 71 57.04 53.54 -42.35
CA ILE A 71 57.05 52.47 -43.35
C ILE A 71 55.99 52.75 -44.41
N THR A 72 56.43 53.34 -45.53
CA THR A 72 55.61 53.54 -46.72
C THR A 72 55.86 52.42 -47.73
N ASN A 73 55.11 51.33 -47.67
CA ASN A 73 54.99 50.39 -48.79
C ASN A 73 53.52 50.24 -49.22
N ALA A 74 53.29 49.75 -50.44
CA ALA A 74 51.96 49.71 -51.06
C ALA A 74 50.91 48.86 -50.29
N ARG A 75 51.33 48.10 -49.26
CA ARG A 75 50.42 47.34 -48.37
C ARG A 75 50.26 47.93 -46.97
N SER A 76 51.06 48.91 -46.55
CA SER A 76 51.15 49.33 -45.14
C SER A 76 50.46 50.65 -44.77
N SER A 77 49.74 51.30 -45.70
CA SER A 77 48.86 52.46 -45.41
C SER A 77 49.47 53.56 -44.51
N GLY A 78 50.76 53.91 -44.69
CA GLY A 78 51.40 55.03 -43.98
C GLY A 78 51.52 54.84 -42.46
N LYS A 79 52.09 53.71 -42.03
CA LYS A 79 52.27 53.37 -40.61
C LYS A 79 53.65 53.81 -40.11
N THR A 80 53.69 54.64 -39.05
CA THR A 80 54.91 54.94 -38.29
C THR A 80 55.12 53.87 -37.22
N ILE A 81 56.30 53.27 -37.16
CA ILE A 81 56.69 52.27 -36.16
C ILE A 81 57.81 52.85 -35.26
N GLY A 82 57.48 53.19 -34.02
CA GLY A 82 58.43 53.70 -33.01
C GLY A 82 57.80 54.79 -32.12
N TYR A 83 58.62 55.55 -31.40
CA TYR A 83 58.21 56.54 -30.40
C TYR A 83 58.46 57.97 -30.90
N PRO A 84 57.46 58.68 -31.44
CA PRO A 84 57.60 60.11 -31.61
C PRO A 84 57.48 60.77 -30.24
N GLY A 85 58.45 61.59 -29.89
CA GLY A 85 58.27 62.55 -28.80
C GLY A 85 57.04 63.43 -29.04
N THR A 86 56.58 64.17 -28.03
CA THR A 86 55.49 65.14 -28.22
C THR A 86 55.90 66.16 -29.28
N ASN A 87 55.34 66.02 -30.49
CA ASN A 87 55.72 66.78 -31.69
C ASN A 87 57.24 66.73 -32.03
N SER A 88 57.91 65.61 -31.73
CA SER A 88 59.36 65.41 -31.96
C SER A 88 60.28 66.49 -31.36
N VAL A 89 59.93 66.96 -30.16
CA VAL A 89 60.77 67.86 -29.35
C VAL A 89 61.77 67.04 -28.53
N VAL A 90 63.07 67.35 -28.61
CA VAL A 90 64.14 66.64 -27.86
C VAL A 90 63.80 66.59 -26.36
N ASP A 91 64.07 65.45 -25.72
CA ASP A 91 63.76 65.15 -24.31
C ASP A 91 62.26 65.03 -23.95
N SER A 92 61.35 65.28 -24.89
CA SER A 92 59.95 64.93 -24.69
C SER A 92 59.76 63.41 -24.68
N SER A 93 58.75 62.93 -23.96
CA SER A 93 58.42 61.52 -23.84
C SER A 93 56.99 61.27 -24.32
N ALA A 94 56.76 60.07 -24.84
CA ALA A 94 55.42 59.61 -25.18
C ALA A 94 55.34 58.08 -25.02
N TRP A 95 54.12 57.57 -24.83
CA TRP A 95 53.84 56.15 -24.92
C TRP A 95 54.06 55.63 -26.35
N ALA A 96 54.21 54.32 -26.53
CA ALA A 96 54.32 53.79 -27.90
C ALA A 96 52.99 53.98 -28.65
N ARG A 97 53.08 54.13 -29.98
CA ARG A 97 51.89 54.24 -30.84
C ARG A 97 51.15 52.89 -30.92
N LYS A 98 49.86 52.89 -30.61
CA LYS A 98 49.02 51.69 -30.65
C LYS A 98 48.91 51.17 -32.08
N ASN A 99 49.42 49.97 -32.34
CA ASN A 99 49.46 49.36 -33.69
C ASN A 99 50.09 50.27 -34.77
N GLY A 100 50.97 51.21 -34.40
CA GLY A 100 51.57 52.21 -35.30
C GLY A 100 50.59 53.26 -35.84
N ASN A 101 49.41 53.39 -35.23
CA ASN A 101 48.48 54.49 -35.53
C ASN A 101 49.00 55.78 -34.88
N VAL A 102 49.18 56.81 -35.71
CA VAL A 102 49.80 58.08 -35.33
C VAL A 102 48.99 58.90 -34.31
N ASN A 103 47.71 58.60 -34.16
CA ASN A 103 46.76 59.38 -33.34
C ASN A 103 46.43 58.72 -31.99
N THR A 104 47.03 57.58 -31.64
CA THR A 104 46.68 56.83 -30.43
C THR A 104 47.90 56.21 -29.75
N TYR A 105 47.93 56.32 -28.43
CA TYR A 105 48.97 55.78 -27.57
C TYR A 105 48.54 54.45 -26.93
N ASP A 106 49.52 53.62 -26.56
CA ASP A 106 49.32 52.41 -25.78
C ASP A 106 50.10 52.49 -24.46
N GLU A 107 49.40 52.76 -23.36
CA GLU A 107 49.98 52.87 -22.02
C GLU A 107 50.40 51.51 -21.43
N ASN A 108 50.22 50.42 -22.18
CA ASN A 108 50.61 49.07 -21.79
C ASN A 108 51.95 48.65 -22.40
N THR A 109 52.69 49.59 -22.97
CA THR A 109 53.99 49.32 -23.60
C THR A 109 55.08 49.24 -22.54
N ILE A 110 56.05 48.36 -22.79
CA ILE A 110 57.29 48.31 -22.01
C ILE A 110 58.39 49.03 -22.77
N VAL A 111 59.24 49.73 -22.04
CA VAL A 111 60.46 50.31 -22.62
C VAL A 111 61.57 49.27 -22.51
N PHE A 112 62.22 48.90 -23.63
CA PHE A 112 63.28 47.88 -23.61
C PHE A 112 64.63 48.48 -23.19
N ARG A 113 64.69 48.96 -21.95
CA ARG A 113 65.88 49.50 -21.27
C ARG A 113 66.00 48.87 -19.89
N SER A 114 67.22 48.85 -19.35
CA SER A 114 67.46 48.36 -18.00
C SER A 114 66.65 49.17 -16.96
N TYR A 115 66.22 48.49 -15.89
CA TYR A 115 65.55 49.11 -14.74
C TYR A 115 66.53 49.64 -13.70
N SER A 116 67.75 49.12 -13.69
CA SER A 116 68.84 49.55 -12.82
C SER A 116 69.77 50.57 -13.47
N ASP A 117 69.93 50.56 -14.80
CA ASP A 117 70.75 51.52 -15.55
C ASP A 117 70.22 51.76 -16.99
N PRO A 118 69.18 52.59 -17.17
CA PRO A 118 68.48 52.74 -18.45
C PRO A 118 69.35 53.28 -19.60
N ASP A 119 70.42 54.03 -19.31
CA ASP A 119 71.32 54.62 -20.32
C ASP A 119 72.45 53.64 -20.73
N ASN A 120 72.51 52.44 -20.17
CA ASN A 120 73.55 51.46 -20.46
C ASN A 120 73.54 51.01 -21.93
N SER A 121 74.66 51.24 -22.63
CA SER A 121 74.86 50.87 -24.04
C SER A 121 75.80 49.68 -24.25
N THR A 122 76.44 49.18 -23.17
CA THR A 122 77.56 48.22 -23.28
C THR A 122 77.24 46.84 -22.72
N THR A 123 76.25 46.72 -21.83
CA THR A 123 75.84 45.46 -21.23
C THR A 123 74.48 45.01 -21.77
N SER A 124 74.35 43.71 -22.02
CA SER A 124 73.07 43.14 -22.47
C SER A 124 72.11 43.04 -21.29
N THR A 125 70.94 43.65 -21.42
CA THR A 125 69.83 43.50 -20.45
C THR A 125 68.92 42.36 -20.87
N ARG A 126 68.67 41.42 -19.94
CA ARG A 126 67.71 40.33 -20.14
C ARG A 126 66.47 40.56 -19.31
N LEU A 127 65.35 40.83 -19.97
CA LEU A 127 64.05 40.94 -19.31
C LEU A 127 63.28 39.63 -19.43
N LYS A 128 62.71 39.17 -18.31
CA LYS A 128 61.80 38.02 -18.25
C LYS A 128 60.58 38.42 -17.45
N VAL A 129 59.40 38.12 -17.97
CA VAL A 129 58.15 38.27 -17.20
C VAL A 129 57.67 36.90 -16.77
N LYS A 130 57.43 36.74 -15.47
CA LYS A 130 56.74 35.57 -14.91
C LYS A 130 55.29 35.94 -14.67
N TYR A 131 54.38 35.29 -15.38
CA TYR A 131 52.96 35.35 -15.08
C TYR A 131 52.60 34.26 -14.07
N THR A 132 51.79 34.60 -13.08
CA THR A 132 51.22 33.68 -12.09
C THR A 132 49.71 33.77 -12.17
N ASN A 133 49.06 32.64 -12.37
CA ASN A 133 47.61 32.55 -12.45
C ASN A 133 47.12 31.75 -11.26
N LYS A 134 46.67 32.43 -10.20
CA LYS A 134 46.17 31.75 -9.00
C LYS A 134 44.70 31.44 -9.19
N VAL A 135 44.31 30.17 -9.09
CA VAL A 135 42.89 29.78 -9.19
C VAL A 135 42.16 30.22 -7.92
N LYS A 136 41.01 30.86 -8.09
CA LYS A 136 40.10 31.16 -6.99
C LYS A 136 39.41 29.87 -6.55
N THR A 137 38.91 29.83 -5.32
CA THR A 137 38.19 28.66 -4.82
C THR A 137 36.82 29.04 -4.26
N GLY A 138 35.87 28.12 -4.37
CA GLY A 138 34.55 28.20 -3.77
C GLY A 138 34.33 27.11 -2.74
N THR A 139 33.14 27.14 -2.14
CA THR A 139 32.68 26.18 -1.12
C THR A 139 31.28 25.72 -1.47
N ILE A 140 31.03 24.41 -1.37
CA ILE A 140 29.70 23.81 -1.45
C ILE A 140 29.32 23.30 -0.05
N THR A 141 28.08 23.56 0.38
CA THR A 141 27.52 23.00 1.62
C THR A 141 26.34 22.10 1.30
N ILE A 142 26.38 20.86 1.78
CA ILE A 142 25.24 19.92 1.72
C ILE A 142 24.64 19.84 3.12
N GLN A 143 23.37 20.18 3.25
CA GLN A 143 22.62 20.10 4.50
C GLN A 143 21.59 18.97 4.41
N LYS A 144 21.60 18.08 5.40
CA LYS A 144 20.55 17.07 5.57
C LYS A 144 19.46 17.61 6.47
N GLN A 145 18.21 17.37 6.11
CA GLN A 145 17.06 17.74 6.91
C GLN A 145 16.02 16.61 6.93
N GLN A 146 15.31 16.52 8.04
CA GLN A 146 14.10 15.71 8.18
C GLN A 146 12.91 16.50 7.65
N ALA A 147 12.08 15.85 6.83
CA ALA A 147 10.81 16.40 6.38
C ALA A 147 9.96 16.87 7.56
N ALA A 148 9.14 17.91 7.35
CA ALA A 148 8.20 18.39 8.35
C ALA A 148 7.28 17.29 8.89
N VAL A 149 7.12 16.21 8.11
CA VAL A 149 6.26 15.07 8.39
C VAL A 149 7.05 13.78 8.20
N SER A 150 7.74 13.34 9.24
CA SER A 150 8.58 12.15 9.21
C SER A 150 8.82 11.65 10.63
N ASP A 151 9.01 10.33 10.76
CA ASP A 151 9.68 9.75 11.91
C ASP A 151 11.11 10.31 12.05
N ASP A 152 11.66 10.13 13.24
CA ASP A 152 13.05 10.47 13.55
C ASP A 152 14.00 9.74 12.60
N LEU A 153 14.70 10.51 11.77
CA LEU A 153 15.74 9.99 10.89
C LEU A 153 16.93 9.51 11.72
N LYS A 154 17.25 8.22 11.64
CA LYS A 154 18.34 7.59 12.42
C LYS A 154 19.42 6.97 11.54
N GLY A 155 19.23 7.01 10.23
CA GLY A 155 20.13 6.43 9.26
C GLY A 155 21.41 7.24 9.06
N THR A 156 22.35 6.57 8.42
CA THR A 156 23.47 7.20 7.72
C THR A 156 23.02 7.51 6.30
N TYR A 157 23.21 8.76 5.89
CA TYR A 157 22.91 9.23 4.54
C TYR A 157 24.19 9.42 3.77
N THR A 158 24.27 8.88 2.56
CA THR A 158 25.46 8.96 1.71
C THR A 158 25.18 9.82 0.49
N PHE A 159 26.03 10.80 0.24
CA PHE A 159 25.99 11.70 -0.90
C PHE A 159 27.15 11.41 -1.84
N LYS A 160 26.86 11.28 -3.12
CA LYS A 160 27.88 11.23 -4.17
C LYS A 160 28.01 12.62 -4.77
N VAL A 161 29.24 13.13 -4.79
CA VAL A 161 29.60 14.39 -5.44
C VAL A 161 30.56 14.09 -6.57
N LYS A 162 30.21 14.51 -7.78
CA LYS A 162 31.09 14.42 -8.95
C LYS A 162 31.57 15.82 -9.32
N PHE A 163 32.85 15.95 -9.59
CA PHE A 163 33.46 17.15 -10.14
C PHE A 163 33.98 16.87 -11.53
N PHE A 164 33.69 17.78 -12.46
CA PHE A 164 34.17 17.72 -13.83
C PHE A 164 34.40 19.13 -14.35
N ASN A 165 35.10 19.22 -15.48
CA ASN A 165 35.58 20.46 -16.06
C ASN A 165 36.28 21.34 -15.01
N VAL A 166 37.28 20.80 -14.31
CA VAL A 166 37.92 21.49 -13.19
C VAL A 166 38.49 22.83 -13.66
N ALA A 167 38.04 23.92 -13.03
CA ALA A 167 38.37 25.30 -13.41
C ALA A 167 38.11 25.66 -14.89
N GLY A 168 37.19 24.97 -15.57
CA GLY A 168 36.93 25.15 -16.99
C GLY A 168 38.03 24.58 -17.91
N MET A 169 38.94 23.76 -17.37
CA MET A 169 40.15 23.31 -18.06
C MET A 169 40.18 21.81 -18.37
N GLY A 170 39.17 21.03 -17.96
CA GLY A 170 39.11 19.58 -18.20
C GLY A 170 40.31 18.80 -17.61
N LEU A 171 40.81 19.21 -16.45
CA LEU A 171 42.01 18.62 -15.82
C LEU A 171 41.80 17.16 -15.36
N GLU A 172 40.56 16.72 -15.25
CA GLU A 172 40.16 15.37 -14.88
C GLU A 172 40.22 14.34 -16.03
N GLY A 173 40.50 14.79 -17.26
CA GLY A 173 40.44 13.93 -18.45
C GLY A 173 39.00 13.54 -18.80
N THR A 174 38.77 12.29 -19.21
CA THR A 174 37.43 11.80 -19.58
C THR A 174 36.61 11.30 -18.39
N THR A 175 37.20 11.20 -17.20
CA THR A 175 36.57 10.59 -16.02
C THR A 175 36.39 11.65 -14.93
N PRO A 176 35.14 11.96 -14.52
CA PRO A 176 34.88 12.87 -13.41
C PRO A 176 35.54 12.42 -12.11
N ILE A 177 35.92 13.38 -11.27
CA ILE A 177 36.40 13.13 -9.91
C ILE A 177 35.18 12.87 -9.03
N GLU A 178 34.99 11.63 -8.59
CA GLU A 178 33.88 11.25 -7.71
C GLU A 178 34.35 11.13 -6.25
N LYS A 179 33.55 11.66 -5.31
CA LYS A 179 33.74 11.49 -3.87
C LYS A 179 32.40 11.19 -3.19
N GLU A 180 32.45 10.37 -2.16
CA GLU A 180 31.31 10.09 -1.31
C GLU A 180 31.47 10.76 0.05
N TYR A 181 30.38 11.29 0.56
CA TYR A 181 30.30 11.96 1.84
C TYR A 181 29.14 11.38 2.63
N THR A 182 29.31 11.17 3.93
CA THR A 182 28.28 10.61 4.79
C THR A 182 27.90 11.58 5.90
N VAL A 183 26.65 11.51 6.35
CA VAL A 183 26.17 12.27 7.51
C VAL A 183 25.23 11.42 8.35
N THR A 184 25.37 11.59 9.67
CA THR A 184 24.50 11.03 10.71
C THR A 184 24.13 12.13 11.69
N LYS A 185 23.14 11.89 12.56
CA LYS A 185 22.85 12.82 13.64
C LYS A 185 24.00 12.86 14.65
N ASN A 186 24.40 14.06 15.06
CA ASN A 186 25.35 14.30 16.13
C ASN A 186 24.74 14.00 17.52
N ALA A 187 25.52 14.18 18.58
CA ALA A 187 25.08 13.92 19.96
C ALA A 187 23.86 14.78 20.39
N GLN A 188 23.58 15.88 19.69
CA GLN A 188 22.44 16.77 19.91
C GLN A 188 21.23 16.43 19.01
N GLY A 189 21.30 15.33 18.25
CA GLY A 189 20.20 14.89 17.38
C GLY A 189 20.04 15.71 16.09
N LYS A 190 21.06 16.46 15.68
CA LYS A 190 21.06 17.28 14.45
C LYS A 190 22.03 16.73 13.40
N PHE A 191 21.74 16.95 12.13
CA PHE A 191 22.70 16.65 11.06
C PHE A 191 23.66 17.83 10.90
N ASP A 192 24.96 17.58 11.10
CA ASP A 192 25.98 18.58 10.82
C ASP A 192 26.13 18.77 9.30
N PRO A 193 26.29 20.02 8.82
CA PRO A 193 26.48 20.28 7.40
C PRO A 193 27.78 19.66 6.87
N ILE A 194 27.73 19.12 5.66
CA ILE A 194 28.93 18.69 4.94
C ILE A 194 29.46 19.90 4.17
N VAL A 195 30.62 20.42 4.59
CA VAL A 195 31.26 21.58 3.97
C VAL A 195 32.45 21.14 3.11
N ILE A 196 32.35 21.36 1.81
CA ILE A 196 33.39 21.03 0.82
C ILE A 196 34.02 22.34 0.34
N ALA A 197 35.10 22.76 1.00
CA ALA A 197 35.83 23.98 0.70
C ALA A 197 37.03 23.73 -0.24
N GLY A 198 37.56 24.81 -0.83
CA GLY A 198 38.77 24.76 -1.64
C GLY A 198 38.56 24.21 -3.05
N ILE A 199 37.31 24.19 -3.53
CA ILE A 199 36.99 23.70 -4.88
C ILE A 199 37.38 24.79 -5.88
N PRO A 200 38.20 24.53 -6.91
CA PRO A 200 38.53 25.54 -7.92
C PRO A 200 37.28 26.17 -8.55
N ALA A 201 37.22 27.50 -8.60
CA ALA A 201 36.13 28.22 -9.24
C ALA A 201 36.01 27.81 -10.72
N GLY A 202 34.80 27.77 -11.27
CA GLY A 202 34.54 27.27 -12.62
C GLY A 202 34.45 25.74 -12.73
N THR A 203 34.73 24.99 -11.66
CA THR A 203 34.50 23.53 -11.64
C THR A 203 33.01 23.23 -11.67
N GLN A 204 32.59 22.31 -12.55
CA GLN A 204 31.21 21.82 -12.59
C GLN A 204 31.03 20.67 -11.62
N TYR A 205 29.83 20.56 -11.05
CA TYR A 205 29.52 19.50 -10.10
C TYR A 205 28.16 18.88 -10.34
N THR A 206 28.02 17.62 -9.93
CA THR A 206 26.72 17.01 -9.62
C THR A 206 26.72 16.44 -8.20
N ILE A 207 25.58 16.50 -7.51
CA ILE A 207 25.38 15.99 -6.15
C ILE A 207 24.09 15.16 -6.11
N SER A 208 24.16 13.94 -5.59
CA SER A 208 22.99 13.11 -5.34
C SER A 208 23.09 12.37 -4.01
N GLU A 209 21.95 12.21 -3.33
CA GLU A 209 21.84 11.27 -2.22
C GLU A 209 21.67 9.86 -2.77
N ILE A 210 22.64 8.98 -2.53
CA ILE A 210 22.69 7.65 -3.15
C ILE A 210 22.20 6.52 -2.24
N SER A 211 22.11 6.76 -0.92
CA SER A 211 21.59 5.77 0.03
C SER A 211 21.19 6.38 1.37
N ALA A 212 20.21 5.75 2.01
CA ALA A 212 19.77 6.00 3.39
C ALA A 212 19.64 4.65 4.11
N SER A 213 20.40 4.45 5.20
CA SER A 213 20.43 3.14 5.88
C SER A 213 19.16 2.81 6.69
N ASP A 214 18.28 3.80 6.90
CA ASP A 214 17.01 3.63 7.63
C ASP A 214 15.79 3.52 6.69
N ASN A 215 16.03 3.36 5.38
CA ASN A 215 15.00 3.32 4.33
C ASN A 215 14.18 4.61 4.20
N ALA A 216 14.66 5.74 4.74
CA ALA A 216 14.04 7.03 4.48
C ALA A 216 14.20 7.38 2.99
N VAL A 217 13.17 7.99 2.41
CA VAL A 217 13.15 8.38 0.99
C VAL A 217 13.38 9.88 0.86
N LEU A 218 14.11 10.30 -0.17
CA LEU A 218 14.29 11.71 -0.53
C LEU A 218 12.96 12.32 -0.97
N GLU A 219 12.48 13.33 -0.25
CA GLU A 219 11.22 14.03 -0.52
C GLU A 219 11.43 15.27 -1.39
N SER A 220 12.49 16.05 -1.12
CA SER A 220 12.81 17.25 -1.89
C SER A 220 14.27 17.69 -1.75
N VAL A 221 14.72 18.52 -2.68
CA VAL A 221 15.99 19.22 -2.63
C VAL A 221 15.76 20.71 -2.80
N ASP A 222 16.32 21.53 -1.91
CA ASP A 222 16.27 23.00 -2.00
C ASP A 222 17.62 23.53 -2.47
N VAL A 223 17.60 24.23 -3.63
CA VAL A 223 18.76 24.89 -4.23
C VAL A 223 18.62 26.42 -4.27
N SER A 224 17.60 26.97 -3.60
CA SER A 224 17.21 28.38 -3.69
C SER A 224 18.27 29.37 -3.21
N SER A 225 19.22 28.93 -2.37
CA SER A 225 20.36 29.75 -1.93
C SER A 225 21.16 30.34 -3.12
N GLY A 226 21.18 29.63 -4.25
CA GLY A 226 21.90 30.03 -5.45
C GLY A 226 21.14 30.89 -6.44
N TYR A 227 19.84 31.16 -6.25
CA TYR A 227 19.03 31.89 -7.26
C TYR A 227 19.45 33.34 -7.50
N THR A 228 20.22 33.93 -6.57
CA THR A 228 20.78 35.27 -6.74
C THR A 228 22.11 35.29 -7.50
N LEU A 229 22.63 34.12 -7.90
CA LEU A 229 23.82 34.02 -8.72
C LEU A 229 23.52 34.37 -10.17
N GLU A 230 24.57 34.72 -10.92
CA GLU A 230 24.46 34.84 -12.38
C GLU A 230 24.10 33.48 -13.00
N GLU A 231 23.35 33.50 -14.11
CA GLU A 231 22.77 32.31 -14.76
C GLU A 231 23.75 31.14 -14.91
N LYS A 232 25.00 31.39 -15.30
CA LYS A 232 26.05 30.36 -15.47
C LYS A 232 26.48 29.63 -14.17
N TYR A 233 26.17 30.20 -13.02
CA TYR A 233 26.46 29.65 -11.69
C TYR A 233 25.18 29.25 -10.94
N GLN A 234 23.99 29.48 -11.50
CA GLN A 234 22.76 29.11 -10.82
C GLN A 234 22.65 27.58 -10.76
N PRO A 235 22.47 27.02 -9.55
CA PRO A 235 22.28 25.59 -9.39
C PRO A 235 20.90 25.16 -9.86
N THR A 236 20.81 23.94 -10.36
CA THR A 236 19.54 23.30 -10.75
C THR A 236 19.47 21.91 -10.15
N ASP A 237 18.32 21.47 -9.67
CA ASP A 237 18.05 20.07 -9.37
C ASP A 237 17.21 19.44 -10.49
N THR A 238 17.54 18.20 -10.87
CA THR A 238 16.80 17.48 -11.91
C THR A 238 16.76 16.00 -11.57
N TYR A 239 15.64 15.34 -11.84
CA TYR A 239 15.50 13.91 -11.67
C TYR A 239 16.11 13.15 -12.86
N ASN A 240 17.10 12.31 -12.60
CA ASN A 240 17.77 11.51 -13.61
C ASN A 240 17.08 10.14 -13.74
N GLU A 241 16.42 9.90 -14.87
CA GLU A 241 15.65 8.68 -15.13
C GLU A 241 16.49 7.40 -15.18
N THR A 242 17.79 7.50 -15.48
CA THR A 242 18.68 6.32 -15.55
C THR A 242 19.18 5.92 -14.18
N THR A 243 19.60 6.88 -13.36
CA THR A 243 20.09 6.60 -12.00
C THR A 243 18.96 6.51 -10.98
N LYS A 244 17.77 7.01 -11.31
CA LYS A 244 16.60 7.14 -10.41
C LYS A 244 16.90 8.02 -9.19
N LEU A 245 17.74 9.03 -9.39
CA LEU A 245 18.17 9.98 -8.36
C LEU A 245 17.87 11.42 -8.78
N THR A 246 17.57 12.27 -7.81
CA THR A 246 17.62 13.73 -8.02
C THR A 246 19.08 14.18 -7.94
N GLU A 247 19.53 14.88 -8.98
CA GLU A 247 20.89 15.38 -9.14
C GLU A 247 20.90 16.92 -9.12
N VAL A 248 21.58 17.50 -8.12
CA VAL A 248 21.87 18.94 -8.10
C VAL A 248 23.09 19.19 -8.97
N SER A 249 22.97 20.05 -9.96
CA SER A 249 24.04 20.41 -10.90
C SER A 249 24.34 21.91 -10.84
N GLY A 250 25.58 22.29 -11.10
CA GLY A 250 25.97 23.70 -11.18
C GLY A 250 27.46 23.90 -11.43
N THR A 251 27.88 25.16 -11.36
CA THR A 251 29.29 25.57 -11.50
C THR A 251 29.72 26.31 -10.24
N VAL A 252 30.89 25.96 -9.69
CA VAL A 252 31.40 26.61 -8.48
C VAL A 252 31.76 28.06 -8.74
N LYS A 253 31.19 28.99 -7.97
CA LYS A 253 31.59 30.40 -7.92
C LYS A 253 32.52 30.65 -6.73
N ALA A 254 33.57 31.45 -6.95
CA ALA A 254 34.44 31.91 -5.87
C ALA A 254 33.66 32.80 -4.88
N ASP A 255 34.04 32.75 -3.60
CA ASP A 255 33.53 33.65 -2.55
C ASP A 255 31.99 33.72 -2.42
N ALA A 256 31.29 32.62 -2.73
CA ALA A 256 29.83 32.52 -2.76
C ALA A 256 29.29 31.41 -1.82
N ALA A 257 29.94 31.20 -0.67
CA ALA A 257 29.65 30.08 0.23
C ALA A 257 28.22 30.09 0.79
N ASP A 258 27.66 31.28 1.08
CA ASP A 258 26.29 31.49 1.54
C ASP A 258 25.23 31.24 0.45
N LYS A 259 25.66 31.21 -0.82
CA LYS A 259 24.80 30.99 -2.00
C LYS A 259 24.93 29.59 -2.60
N THR A 260 25.65 28.71 -1.93
CA THR A 260 25.94 27.35 -2.40
C THR A 260 25.61 26.33 -1.32
N ILE A 261 24.40 26.45 -0.76
CA ILE A 261 23.86 25.59 0.30
C ILE A 261 22.69 24.80 -0.29
N PHE A 262 22.82 23.47 -0.31
CA PHE A 262 21.81 22.56 -0.85
C PHE A 262 21.20 21.72 0.26
N ILE A 263 19.88 21.80 0.44
CA ILE A 263 19.18 21.12 1.53
C ILE A 263 18.46 19.89 0.97
N PHE A 264 18.87 18.70 1.40
CA PHE A 264 18.24 17.43 1.03
C PHE A 264 17.31 16.99 2.16
N THR A 265 16.01 16.95 1.87
CA THR A 265 14.96 16.63 2.84
C THR A 265 14.50 15.18 2.67
N ASN A 266 14.71 14.32 3.67
CA ASN A 266 14.21 12.95 3.65
C ASN A 266 13.02 12.75 4.58
N LYS A 267 12.22 11.75 4.21
CA LYS A 267 11.04 11.32 4.92
C LYS A 267 11.09 9.84 5.21
N LEU A 268 10.97 9.50 6.48
CA LEU A 268 10.72 8.17 7.00
C LEU A 268 9.27 8.12 7.46
N LYS A 269 8.41 7.37 6.76
CA LYS A 269 7.04 7.13 7.23
C LYS A 269 7.01 5.89 8.11
N PRO A 270 6.46 5.94 9.35
CA PRO A 270 6.26 4.74 10.14
C PRO A 270 5.30 3.78 9.42
N VAL A 271 5.74 2.54 9.26
CA VAL A 271 4.98 1.50 8.58
C VAL A 271 4.55 0.38 9.53
N ILE A 272 3.49 -0.32 9.17
CA ILE A 272 3.03 -1.56 9.79
C ILE A 272 3.03 -2.67 8.73
N ASN A 273 3.59 -3.81 9.09
CA ASN A 273 3.53 -5.04 8.31
C ASN A 273 2.53 -6.00 8.96
N ILE A 274 1.85 -6.79 8.16
CA ILE A 274 0.82 -7.74 8.60
C ILE A 274 1.12 -9.11 8.00
N ASP A 275 1.50 -10.05 8.84
CA ASP A 275 1.66 -11.45 8.47
C ASP A 275 0.31 -12.16 8.65
N LEU A 276 -0.30 -12.54 7.53
CA LEU A 276 -1.56 -13.25 7.45
C LEU A 276 -1.32 -14.76 7.49
N THR A 277 -2.00 -15.42 8.43
CA THR A 277 -2.18 -16.87 8.43
C THR A 277 -3.64 -17.21 8.13
N LYS A 278 -3.89 -17.89 7.02
CA LYS A 278 -5.20 -18.41 6.62
C LYS A 278 -5.29 -19.88 6.99
N LYS A 279 -6.14 -20.23 7.95
CA LYS A 279 -6.35 -21.59 8.45
C LYS A 279 -7.60 -22.24 7.88
N TRP A 280 -7.51 -23.53 7.59
CA TRP A 280 -8.60 -24.42 7.21
C TRP A 280 -8.76 -25.46 8.34
N ASP A 281 -9.78 -25.27 9.17
CA ASP A 281 -10.04 -26.12 10.33
C ASP A 281 -11.07 -27.20 9.98
N LYS A 282 -10.81 -28.44 10.40
CA LYS A 282 -11.64 -29.64 10.15
C LYS A 282 -11.95 -29.89 8.66
N ALA A 283 -11.12 -29.35 7.78
CA ALA A 283 -11.20 -29.52 6.34
C ALA A 283 -10.19 -30.59 5.88
N THR A 284 -10.51 -31.31 4.82
CA THR A 284 -9.54 -32.12 4.07
C THR A 284 -9.08 -31.36 2.83
N GLY A 285 -7.93 -31.72 2.25
CA GLY A 285 -7.43 -31.11 1.03
C GLY A 285 -8.47 -31.08 -0.10
N GLU A 286 -9.30 -32.12 -0.24
CA GLU A 286 -10.38 -32.17 -1.25
C GLU A 286 -11.47 -31.10 -1.03
N THR A 287 -11.79 -30.79 0.22
CA THR A 287 -12.84 -29.80 0.55
C THR A 287 -12.35 -28.35 0.46
N ILE A 288 -11.03 -28.13 0.56
CA ILE A 288 -10.44 -26.80 0.49
C ILE A 288 -10.51 -26.28 -0.97
N PRO A 289 -11.09 -25.10 -1.22
CA PRO A 289 -11.18 -24.53 -2.55
C PRO A 289 -9.80 -24.23 -3.14
N ALA A 290 -9.70 -24.22 -4.47
CA ALA A 290 -8.45 -23.93 -5.18
C ALA A 290 -7.93 -22.50 -4.91
N SER A 291 -8.82 -21.57 -4.58
CA SER A 291 -8.47 -20.20 -4.24
C SER A 291 -9.58 -19.52 -3.44
N ILE A 292 -9.20 -18.46 -2.73
CA ILE A 292 -10.11 -17.51 -2.08
C ILE A 292 -9.68 -16.08 -2.43
N ASN A 293 -10.59 -15.13 -2.30
CA ASN A 293 -10.27 -13.71 -2.42
C ASN A 293 -10.24 -13.08 -1.03
N ILE A 294 -9.21 -12.29 -0.76
CA ILE A 294 -9.07 -11.51 0.45
C ILE A 294 -8.97 -10.03 0.11
N GLN A 295 -9.42 -9.17 1.03
CA GLN A 295 -9.27 -7.72 0.91
C GLN A 295 -8.66 -7.16 2.20
N LEU A 296 -7.61 -6.35 2.04
CA LEU A 296 -7.07 -5.54 3.12
C LEU A 296 -7.94 -4.30 3.27
N GLN A 297 -8.39 -4.04 4.50
CA GLN A 297 -9.18 -2.86 4.81
C GLN A 297 -8.57 -2.09 5.97
N ARG A 298 -8.76 -0.77 5.97
CA ARG A 298 -8.35 0.11 7.06
C ARG A 298 -9.43 1.10 7.47
N ARG A 299 -9.31 1.64 8.68
CA ARG A 299 -10.09 2.78 9.19
C ARG A 299 -9.33 3.48 10.31
N VAL A 300 -9.78 4.64 10.74
CA VAL A 300 -9.15 5.38 11.86
C VAL A 300 -9.94 5.24 13.15
N LYS A 301 -11.27 5.37 13.11
CA LYS A 301 -12.13 5.23 14.30
C LYS A 301 -13.07 4.04 14.17
N ASP A 302 -13.53 3.51 15.30
CA ASP A 302 -14.43 2.35 15.30
C ASP A 302 -15.80 2.64 14.69
N SER A 303 -16.23 3.91 14.72
CA SER A 303 -17.44 4.41 14.07
C SER A 303 -17.32 4.50 12.54
N ASP A 304 -16.10 4.51 12.01
CA ASP A 304 -15.87 4.72 10.59
C ASP A 304 -16.11 3.42 9.82
N ASN A 305 -16.58 3.58 8.58
CA ASN A 305 -16.66 2.48 7.64
C ASN A 305 -15.25 2.00 7.28
N TRP A 306 -15.14 0.72 6.98
CA TRP A 306 -13.90 0.13 6.49
C TRP A 306 -13.65 0.53 5.04
N GLU A 307 -12.44 0.99 4.75
CA GLU A 307 -12.00 1.36 3.41
C GLU A 307 -11.05 0.31 2.86
N ALA A 308 -11.20 -0.07 1.59
CA ALA A 308 -10.27 -0.97 0.91
C ALA A 308 -8.91 -0.30 0.69
N VAL A 309 -7.83 -1.06 0.88
CA VAL A 309 -6.46 -0.56 0.75
C VAL A 309 -5.87 -1.01 -0.56
N LYS A 310 -5.47 -0.04 -1.39
CA LYS A 310 -4.63 -0.29 -2.57
C LYS A 310 -3.25 -0.75 -2.13
N TYR A 311 -2.80 -1.86 -2.68
CA TYR A 311 -1.56 -2.53 -2.33
C TYR A 311 -0.86 -3.03 -3.60
N ALA A 312 0.25 -2.38 -3.94
CA ALA A 312 0.97 -2.56 -5.20
C ALA A 312 1.79 -3.86 -5.25
N THR A 313 1.14 -5.01 -5.11
CA THR A 313 1.74 -6.32 -5.39
C THR A 313 1.29 -6.85 -6.75
N PRO A 314 2.15 -7.63 -7.45
CA PRO A 314 1.72 -8.44 -8.58
C PRO A 314 0.55 -9.33 -8.16
N GLY A 315 -0.66 -9.02 -8.61
CA GLY A 315 -1.87 -9.82 -8.34
C GLY A 315 -3.02 -9.12 -7.60
N GLN A 316 -2.89 -7.85 -7.17
CA GLN A 316 -4.07 -7.09 -6.72
C GLN A 316 -4.91 -6.68 -7.95
N THR A 317 -6.22 -6.89 -7.87
CA THR A 317 -7.16 -6.54 -8.94
C THR A 317 -7.54 -5.06 -8.89
N ALA A 318 -8.19 -4.56 -9.95
CA ALA A 318 -8.74 -3.20 -9.98
C ALA A 318 -9.82 -2.93 -8.92
N ALA A 319 -10.36 -3.98 -8.29
CA ALA A 319 -11.32 -3.91 -7.19
C ALA A 319 -10.66 -4.12 -5.81
N ASP A 320 -9.33 -3.94 -5.74
CA ASP A 320 -8.52 -3.90 -4.51
C ASP A 320 -8.52 -5.19 -3.67
N TYR A 321 -8.86 -6.35 -4.26
CA TYR A 321 -8.74 -7.67 -3.63
C TYR A 321 -7.58 -8.48 -4.19
N ILE A 322 -7.13 -9.48 -3.43
CA ILE A 322 -6.04 -10.40 -3.78
C ILE A 322 -6.57 -11.83 -3.76
N THR A 323 -6.26 -12.61 -4.80
CA THR A 323 -6.61 -14.03 -4.85
C THR A 323 -5.49 -14.88 -4.25
N LEU A 324 -5.73 -15.46 -3.08
CA LEU A 324 -4.85 -16.48 -2.51
C LEU A 324 -5.15 -17.82 -3.16
N LYS A 325 -4.10 -18.49 -3.63
CA LYS A 325 -4.21 -19.81 -4.27
C LYS A 325 -3.69 -20.89 -3.34
N LYS A 326 -4.35 -22.05 -3.42
CA LYS A 326 -3.89 -23.28 -2.82
C LYS A 326 -2.51 -23.65 -3.35
N ASP A 327 -1.64 -24.16 -2.48
CA ASP A 327 -0.32 -24.65 -2.86
C ASP A 327 -0.47 -25.88 -3.77
N PRO A 328 -0.01 -25.82 -5.03
CA PRO A 328 -0.16 -26.94 -5.98
C PRO A 328 0.72 -28.14 -5.62
N TYR A 329 1.79 -27.94 -4.84
CA TYR A 329 2.71 -29.00 -4.42
C TYR A 329 2.34 -29.62 -3.07
N ASN A 330 1.55 -28.89 -2.25
CA ASN A 330 1.04 -29.38 -0.98
C ASN A 330 -0.47 -29.08 -0.82
N PRO A 331 -1.33 -29.80 -1.55
CA PRO A 331 -2.76 -29.53 -1.58
C PRO A 331 -3.48 -29.87 -0.26
N ASP A 332 -2.86 -30.63 0.64
CA ASP A 332 -3.42 -30.94 1.95
C ASP A 332 -3.02 -29.93 3.03
N LYS A 333 -2.22 -28.92 2.66
CA LYS A 333 -1.79 -27.87 3.59
C LYS A 333 -3.01 -27.06 4.07
N THR A 334 -3.27 -27.16 5.36
CA THR A 334 -4.39 -26.47 6.03
C THR A 334 -4.07 -25.04 6.45
N GLU A 335 -2.84 -24.57 6.23
CA GLU A 335 -2.43 -23.19 6.53
C GLU A 335 -1.79 -22.53 5.31
N TRP A 336 -2.37 -21.40 4.89
CA TRP A 336 -1.84 -20.54 3.83
C TRP A 336 -1.29 -19.26 4.45
N THR A 337 -0.27 -18.67 3.84
CA THR A 337 0.41 -17.50 4.37
C THR A 337 0.49 -16.40 3.33
N PHE A 338 0.37 -15.15 3.76
CA PHE A 338 0.58 -13.97 2.93
C PHE A 338 1.06 -12.82 3.81
N SER A 339 1.82 -11.86 3.28
CA SER A 339 2.28 -10.71 4.06
C SER A 339 2.00 -9.41 3.33
N PHE A 340 1.43 -8.44 4.05
CA PHE A 340 1.36 -7.04 3.64
C PHE A 340 2.50 -6.29 4.31
N THR A 341 3.32 -5.57 3.55
CA THR A 341 4.48 -4.83 4.07
C THR A 341 4.41 -3.36 3.66
N GLY A 342 4.97 -2.47 4.50
CA GLY A 342 5.04 -1.05 4.16
C GLY A 342 3.70 -0.31 4.19
N LEU A 343 2.70 -0.80 4.93
CA LEU A 343 1.43 -0.11 5.07
C LEU A 343 1.59 1.13 5.97
N ASP A 344 0.92 2.24 5.65
CA ASP A 344 0.95 3.44 6.49
C ASP A 344 0.46 3.10 7.91
N ARG A 345 1.20 3.50 8.95
CA ARG A 345 0.76 3.29 10.33
C ARG A 345 -0.30 4.28 10.81
N TYR A 346 -0.21 5.53 10.36
CA TYR A 346 -1.10 6.61 10.79
C TYR A 346 -1.73 7.32 9.60
N ALA A 347 -2.93 7.85 9.80
CA ALA A 347 -3.59 8.71 8.84
C ALA A 347 -2.95 10.10 8.79
N ASN A 348 -3.25 10.85 7.73
CA ASN A 348 -2.84 12.24 7.63
C ASN A 348 -3.87 13.17 8.30
N ASP A 349 -3.42 14.34 8.75
CA ASP A 349 -4.24 15.46 9.18
C ASP A 349 -4.78 16.25 7.97
N THR A 350 -5.46 17.36 8.25
CA THR A 350 -6.07 18.24 7.25
C THR A 350 -5.06 18.91 6.32
N ASP A 351 -3.80 19.03 6.74
CA ASP A 351 -2.71 19.63 5.98
C ASP A 351 -1.91 18.55 5.21
N GLY A 352 -2.37 17.29 5.24
CA GLY A 352 -1.70 16.16 4.58
C GLY A 352 -0.50 15.60 5.36
N LYS A 353 -0.33 15.98 6.64
CA LYS A 353 0.75 15.52 7.51
C LYS A 353 0.36 14.28 8.30
N VAL A 354 1.25 13.31 8.47
CA VAL A 354 1.06 12.14 9.32
C VAL A 354 0.67 12.58 10.74
N ASP A 355 -0.51 12.17 11.18
CA ASP A 355 -1.08 12.47 12.49
C ASP A 355 -0.97 11.23 13.38
N ASN A 356 0.05 11.21 14.24
CA ASN A 356 0.33 10.06 15.12
C ASN A 356 -0.76 9.81 16.18
N THR A 357 -1.75 10.70 16.31
CA THR A 357 -2.94 10.49 17.16
C THR A 357 -4.04 9.69 16.45
N LYS A 358 -3.88 9.45 15.14
CA LYS A 358 -4.82 8.72 14.27
C LYS A 358 -4.18 7.44 13.70
N PRO A 359 -3.89 6.43 14.54
CA PRO A 359 -3.39 5.15 14.04
C PRO A 359 -4.44 4.48 13.17
N TYR A 360 -4.02 3.91 12.04
CA TYR A 360 -4.90 3.05 11.27
C TYR A 360 -5.15 1.75 12.03
N MET A 361 -6.41 1.35 12.08
CA MET A 361 -6.82 -0.02 12.34
C MET A 361 -6.90 -0.77 11.02
N TYR A 362 -6.30 -1.95 10.95
CA TYR A 362 -6.33 -2.83 9.79
C TYR A 362 -7.09 -4.12 10.11
N ARG A 363 -7.81 -4.62 9.11
CA ARG A 363 -8.34 -5.98 9.09
C ARG A 363 -8.16 -6.61 7.72
N ILE A 364 -8.15 -7.93 7.68
CA ILE A 364 -8.15 -8.69 6.44
C ILE A 364 -9.39 -9.56 6.44
N VAL A 365 -10.20 -9.44 5.38
CA VAL A 365 -11.48 -10.14 5.25
C VAL A 365 -11.49 -10.99 3.98
N GLU A 366 -12.26 -12.08 4.01
CA GLU A 366 -12.57 -12.84 2.79
C GLU A 366 -13.71 -12.14 2.05
N VAL A 367 -13.66 -12.17 0.71
CA VAL A 367 -14.64 -11.51 -0.13
C VAL A 367 -15.14 -12.41 -1.24
N THR A 368 -16.41 -12.26 -1.60
CA THR A 368 -16.98 -12.81 -2.83
C THR A 368 -17.05 -11.73 -3.90
N VAL A 369 -16.95 -12.15 -5.16
CA VAL A 369 -17.00 -11.24 -6.31
C VAL A 369 -18.10 -11.71 -7.23
N ALA A 370 -19.12 -10.88 -7.41
CA ALA A 370 -20.23 -11.13 -8.32
C ALA A 370 -20.46 -9.87 -9.16
N ASP A 371 -20.50 -10.01 -10.49
CA ASP A 371 -20.70 -8.91 -11.44
C ASP A 371 -19.78 -7.70 -11.23
N GLY A 372 -18.52 -7.96 -10.80
CA GLY A 372 -17.52 -6.93 -10.51
C GLY A 372 -17.70 -6.23 -9.15
N SER A 373 -18.76 -6.55 -8.40
CA SER A 373 -18.95 -6.05 -7.04
C SER A 373 -18.26 -6.96 -6.01
N VAL A 374 -17.54 -6.34 -5.07
CA VAL A 374 -16.87 -7.04 -3.96
C VAL A 374 -17.78 -7.02 -2.75
N LYS A 375 -18.12 -8.19 -2.22
CA LYS A 375 -18.91 -8.34 -0.99
C LYS A 375 -18.07 -9.02 0.09
N VAL A 376 -18.00 -8.40 1.25
CA VAL A 376 -17.33 -8.95 2.43
C VAL A 376 -18.12 -10.14 2.97
N ILE A 377 -17.42 -11.22 3.32
CA ILE A 377 -17.97 -12.29 4.14
C ILE A 377 -17.82 -11.85 5.60
N ASP A 378 -18.94 -11.62 6.29
CA ASP A 378 -18.88 -11.16 7.68
C ASP A 378 -18.43 -12.27 8.64
N ASN A 379 -17.96 -11.86 9.81
CA ASN A 379 -17.52 -12.79 10.84
C ASN A 379 -18.68 -13.74 11.22
N ASN A 380 -18.40 -15.05 11.26
CA ASN A 380 -19.37 -16.14 11.46
C ASN A 380 -20.33 -16.42 10.29
N GLU A 381 -20.16 -15.77 9.15
CA GLU A 381 -20.88 -16.13 7.92
C GLU A 381 -20.11 -17.20 7.11
N TYR A 382 -20.67 -17.56 5.95
CA TYR A 382 -20.25 -18.72 5.19
C TYR A 382 -19.51 -18.37 3.90
N LEU A 383 -18.40 -19.08 3.67
CA LEU A 383 -17.75 -19.20 2.38
C LEU A 383 -18.30 -20.46 1.69
N ASN A 384 -18.92 -20.25 0.52
CA ASN A 384 -19.42 -21.28 -0.39
C ASN A 384 -20.40 -22.27 0.28
N ASP A 385 -21.15 -21.82 1.30
CA ASP A 385 -22.07 -22.62 2.12
C ASP A 385 -21.43 -23.82 2.85
N LEU A 386 -20.11 -23.97 2.77
CA LEU A 386 -19.35 -25.10 3.32
C LEU A 386 -18.53 -24.71 4.55
N PHE A 387 -18.01 -23.49 4.59
CA PHE A 387 -17.04 -23.07 5.59
C PHE A 387 -17.55 -21.88 6.37
N LYS A 388 -17.57 -21.99 7.69
CA LYS A 388 -17.82 -20.85 8.57
C LYS A 388 -16.54 -20.05 8.75
N VAL A 389 -16.58 -18.76 8.42
CA VAL A 389 -15.42 -17.87 8.43
C VAL A 389 -15.32 -17.14 9.76
N THR A 390 -14.12 -17.07 10.34
CA THR A 390 -13.82 -16.26 11.51
C THR A 390 -12.52 -15.48 11.36
N TYR A 391 -12.46 -14.33 12.02
CA TYR A 391 -11.34 -13.40 11.96
C TYR A 391 -10.78 -13.14 13.36
N THR A 392 -9.48 -12.90 13.47
CA THR A 392 -8.93 -12.19 14.63
C THR A 392 -9.39 -10.74 14.64
N ASP A 393 -9.35 -10.11 15.82
CA ASP A 393 -9.67 -8.69 15.94
C ASP A 393 -8.78 -7.82 15.05
N ALA A 394 -9.31 -6.65 14.69
CA ALA A 394 -8.56 -5.65 13.93
C ALA A 394 -7.26 -5.29 14.67
N ILE A 395 -6.19 -5.14 13.91
CA ILE A 395 -4.88 -4.78 14.43
C ILE A 395 -4.65 -3.28 14.31
N SER A 396 -4.01 -2.70 15.30
CA SER A 396 -3.61 -1.30 15.32
C SER A 396 -2.24 -1.17 15.96
N ALA A 397 -1.60 -0.05 15.70
CA ALA A 397 -0.30 0.28 16.28
C ALA A 397 -0.31 1.74 16.75
N PRO A 398 -0.73 1.98 18.01
CA PRO A 398 -0.80 3.32 18.56
C PRO A 398 0.59 3.92 18.78
N SER A 399 0.64 5.24 19.02
CA SER A 399 1.87 6.01 19.21
C SER A 399 2.79 5.55 20.35
N THR A 400 2.29 4.70 21.24
CA THR A 400 3.09 4.05 22.29
C THR A 400 4.02 2.96 21.77
N GLU A 401 3.76 2.42 20.57
CA GLU A 401 4.65 1.42 19.95
C GLU A 401 5.83 2.10 19.24
N VAL A 402 7.03 1.80 19.73
CA VAL A 402 8.28 2.43 19.28
C VAL A 402 8.87 1.67 18.08
N GLY A 403 9.33 2.40 17.07
CA GLY A 403 10.06 1.88 15.91
C GLY A 403 9.40 2.25 14.59
N SER A 404 10.19 2.57 13.56
CA SER A 404 9.67 3.03 12.25
C SER A 404 9.08 1.92 11.38
N SER A 405 9.27 0.65 11.75
CA SER A 405 8.63 -0.50 11.15
C SER A 405 8.29 -1.51 12.24
N ILE A 406 7.08 -2.04 12.20
CA ILE A 406 6.58 -3.06 13.14
C ILE A 406 5.84 -4.14 12.37
N THR A 407 5.74 -5.34 12.93
CA THR A 407 5.02 -6.46 12.32
C THR A 407 3.98 -7.01 13.29
N LYS A 408 2.77 -7.25 12.80
CA LYS A 408 1.66 -7.86 13.53
C LYS A 408 1.20 -9.12 12.79
N ASN A 409 0.64 -10.06 13.54
CA ASN A 409 0.04 -11.27 12.96
C ASN A 409 -1.48 -11.08 12.86
N TYR A 410 -2.07 -11.62 11.80
CA TYR A 410 -3.52 -11.65 11.60
C TYR A 410 -3.94 -13.06 11.16
N THR A 411 -5.07 -13.57 11.66
CA THR A 411 -5.53 -14.92 11.31
C THR A 411 -6.96 -14.90 10.78
N ILE A 412 -7.16 -15.62 9.68
CA ILE A 412 -8.48 -15.95 9.13
C ILE A 412 -8.68 -17.45 9.24
N THR A 413 -9.77 -17.92 9.84
CA THR A 413 -10.06 -19.35 9.98
C THR A 413 -11.33 -19.71 9.24
N ASN A 414 -11.27 -20.70 8.34
CA ASN A 414 -12.43 -21.33 7.73
C ASN A 414 -12.62 -22.70 8.37
N THR A 415 -13.66 -22.85 9.17
CA THR A 415 -14.02 -24.14 9.77
C THR A 415 -15.04 -24.83 8.88
N TYR A 416 -14.75 -26.05 8.44
CA TYR A 416 -15.70 -26.85 7.67
C TYR A 416 -16.97 -27.10 8.51
N SER A 417 -18.13 -26.62 8.06
CA SER A 417 -19.42 -26.70 8.77
C SER A 417 -20.56 -26.49 7.77
N PRO A 418 -20.73 -27.38 6.78
CA PRO A 418 -21.63 -27.13 5.65
C PRO A 418 -23.08 -26.93 6.08
N LEU A 419 -23.73 -25.95 5.47
CA LEU A 419 -25.17 -25.73 5.63
C LEU A 419 -25.92 -27.00 5.22
N THR A 420 -26.87 -27.41 6.07
CA THR A 420 -27.54 -28.71 5.93
C THR A 420 -29.01 -28.51 5.61
N ASN A 421 -29.50 -29.26 4.63
CA ASN A 421 -30.92 -29.30 4.32
C ASN A 421 -31.59 -30.47 5.04
N ILE A 422 -32.89 -30.37 5.29
CA ILE A 422 -33.73 -31.50 5.72
C ILE A 422 -34.81 -31.69 4.66
N LYS A 423 -34.79 -32.85 4.01
CA LYS A 423 -35.76 -33.25 3.00
C LYS A 423 -36.67 -34.33 3.55
N ILE A 424 -37.95 -34.02 3.62
CA ILE A 424 -38.98 -34.92 4.12
C ILE A 424 -39.76 -35.48 2.95
N THR A 425 -39.87 -36.81 2.94
CA THR A 425 -40.71 -37.57 2.04
C THR A 425 -41.89 -38.11 2.81
N LYS A 426 -43.07 -37.51 2.60
CA LYS A 426 -44.29 -37.87 3.31
C LYS A 426 -45.08 -38.94 2.58
N VAL A 427 -45.36 -40.04 3.26
CA VAL A 427 -46.01 -41.22 2.67
C VAL A 427 -47.14 -41.79 3.53
N ASP A 428 -47.97 -42.62 2.93
CA ASP A 428 -48.86 -43.53 3.64
C ASP A 428 -48.04 -44.64 4.32
N ALA A 429 -48.40 -44.99 5.56
CA ALA A 429 -47.67 -45.99 6.34
C ALA A 429 -47.87 -47.44 5.85
N THR A 430 -48.96 -47.69 5.13
CA THR A 430 -49.30 -48.99 4.53
C THR A 430 -48.83 -49.09 3.07
N ASP A 431 -48.86 -47.99 2.32
CA ASP A 431 -48.35 -47.91 0.95
C ASP A 431 -47.35 -46.75 0.81
N THR A 432 -46.05 -47.05 0.94
CA THR A 432 -44.99 -46.03 0.89
C THR A 432 -44.81 -45.38 -0.49
N THR A 433 -45.43 -45.92 -1.53
CA THR A 433 -45.46 -45.30 -2.87
C THR A 433 -46.49 -44.17 -2.95
N LYS A 434 -47.51 -44.20 -2.09
CA LYS A 434 -48.53 -43.15 -1.99
C LYS A 434 -47.99 -41.95 -1.22
N ARG A 435 -47.71 -40.88 -1.95
CA ARG A 435 -47.30 -39.58 -1.41
C ARG A 435 -48.47 -38.83 -0.76
N LEU A 436 -48.21 -38.18 0.38
CA LEU A 436 -49.22 -37.40 1.10
C LEU A 436 -48.95 -35.89 0.97
N ASN A 437 -49.85 -35.20 0.26
CA ASN A 437 -49.74 -33.79 -0.06
C ASN A 437 -50.51 -32.93 0.95
N GLY A 438 -50.11 -31.68 1.16
CA GLY A 438 -50.79 -30.75 2.08
C GLY A 438 -50.53 -31.02 3.57
N VAL A 439 -49.50 -31.82 3.89
CA VAL A 439 -49.01 -32.02 5.25
C VAL A 439 -48.11 -30.87 5.64
N GLU A 440 -48.29 -30.30 6.83
CA GLU A 440 -47.52 -29.17 7.32
C GLU A 440 -46.54 -29.60 8.41
N PHE A 441 -45.31 -29.11 8.31
CA PHE A 441 -44.25 -29.31 9.27
C PHE A 441 -43.73 -27.97 9.77
N LYS A 442 -43.46 -27.88 11.07
CA LYS A 442 -42.81 -26.77 11.74
C LYS A 442 -41.43 -27.21 12.25
N LEU A 443 -40.39 -26.46 11.92
CA LEU A 443 -39.03 -26.64 12.41
C LEU A 443 -38.67 -25.52 13.39
N GLU A 444 -38.22 -25.90 14.58
CA GLU A 444 -37.75 -24.98 15.62
C GLU A 444 -36.32 -25.32 15.99
N ARG A 445 -35.48 -24.32 16.28
CA ARG A 445 -34.15 -24.54 16.83
C ARG A 445 -34.22 -24.63 18.36
N LEU A 446 -33.41 -25.50 18.92
CA LEU A 446 -33.32 -25.79 20.34
C LEU A 446 -31.94 -25.40 20.89
N LEU A 447 -31.94 -24.82 22.08
CA LEU A 447 -30.74 -24.53 22.88
C LEU A 447 -30.73 -25.40 24.14
N PRO A 448 -29.55 -25.79 24.65
CA PRO A 448 -29.44 -26.44 25.95
C PRO A 448 -30.10 -25.60 27.04
N ASP A 449 -30.87 -26.24 27.91
CA ASP A 449 -31.47 -25.57 29.06
C ASP A 449 -30.54 -25.65 30.28
N SER A 450 -29.72 -24.62 30.46
CA SER A 450 -28.77 -24.51 31.57
C SER A 450 -29.43 -24.33 32.95
N THR A 451 -30.76 -24.28 33.05
CA THR A 451 -31.49 -24.09 34.32
C THR A 451 -31.96 -25.40 34.96
N SER A 452 -31.78 -26.54 34.27
CA SER A 452 -32.20 -27.86 34.75
C SER A 452 -31.13 -28.53 35.61
N SER A 453 -31.45 -28.77 36.89
CA SER A 453 -30.57 -29.45 37.86
C SER A 453 -30.64 -30.99 37.81
N THR A 454 -31.40 -31.55 36.86
CA THR A 454 -31.45 -33.00 36.59
C THR A 454 -30.67 -33.27 35.31
N GLY A 455 -29.57 -34.02 35.41
CA GLY A 455 -28.60 -34.29 34.34
C GLY A 455 -29.10 -35.11 33.14
N GLY A 456 -30.19 -34.66 32.50
CA GLY A 456 -30.65 -35.11 31.20
C GLY A 456 -30.67 -33.97 30.19
N ASP A 457 -30.58 -34.32 28.90
CA ASP A 457 -30.71 -33.43 27.75
C ASP A 457 -32.05 -32.66 27.79
N SER A 458 -32.08 -31.51 28.49
CA SER A 458 -33.21 -30.59 28.51
C SER A 458 -32.96 -29.45 27.53
N PHE A 459 -33.96 -29.12 26.72
CA PHE A 459 -33.85 -28.16 25.63
C PHE A 459 -34.97 -27.13 25.70
N LYS A 460 -34.64 -25.86 25.42
CA LYS A 460 -35.59 -24.77 25.23
C LYS A 460 -35.56 -24.27 23.78
N VAL A 461 -36.66 -23.71 23.30
CA VAL A 461 -36.71 -23.10 21.97
C VAL A 461 -35.79 -21.88 21.93
N ASP A 462 -34.97 -21.77 20.88
CA ASP A 462 -34.14 -20.60 20.63
C ASP A 462 -35.03 -19.40 20.29
N PRO A 463 -35.13 -18.38 21.16
CA PRO A 463 -36.00 -17.23 20.91
C PRO A 463 -35.52 -16.37 19.72
N ASN A 464 -34.26 -16.50 19.32
CA ASN A 464 -33.69 -15.76 18.20
C ASN A 464 -33.85 -16.50 16.85
N PHE A 465 -34.37 -17.73 16.88
CA PHE A 465 -34.66 -18.50 15.67
C PHE A 465 -36.14 -18.39 15.32
N THR A 466 -36.44 -17.83 14.14
CA THR A 466 -37.81 -17.81 13.63
C THR A 466 -38.19 -19.20 13.16
N ALA A 467 -39.24 -19.79 13.73
CA ALA A 467 -39.71 -21.10 13.33
C ALA A 467 -40.10 -21.14 11.84
N ILE A 468 -39.64 -22.17 11.14
CA ILE A 468 -39.90 -22.34 9.71
C ILE A 468 -41.06 -23.32 9.55
N THR A 469 -42.06 -22.97 8.76
CA THR A 469 -43.17 -23.86 8.44
C THR A 469 -43.17 -24.17 6.95
N VAL A 470 -43.23 -25.46 6.60
CA VAL A 470 -43.23 -25.94 5.21
C VAL A 470 -44.36 -26.95 5.01
N THR A 471 -45.02 -26.89 3.86
CA THR A 471 -46.09 -27.82 3.48
C THR A 471 -45.64 -28.74 2.35
N THR A 472 -46.05 -30.01 2.39
CA THR A 472 -45.75 -30.97 1.32
C THR A 472 -46.46 -30.61 0.02
N GLY A 473 -45.72 -30.66 -1.09
CA GLY A 473 -46.20 -30.25 -2.42
C GLY A 473 -47.37 -31.08 -2.96
N GLY A 474 -48.18 -30.47 -3.84
CA GLY A 474 -49.37 -31.06 -4.45
C GLY A 474 -49.32 -31.10 -5.99
N THR A 475 -50.34 -31.70 -6.62
CA THR A 475 -50.48 -31.84 -8.09
C THR A 475 -50.82 -30.53 -8.82
N ASP A 476 -51.20 -29.47 -8.09
CA ASP A 476 -51.42 -28.14 -8.66
C ASP A 476 -50.18 -27.29 -8.46
N GLY A 477 -49.64 -26.75 -9.55
CA GLY A 477 -48.42 -25.95 -9.63
C GLY A 477 -48.42 -24.60 -8.88
N SER A 478 -49.16 -24.48 -7.77
CA SER A 478 -49.19 -23.31 -6.89
C SER A 478 -48.22 -23.40 -5.70
N VAL A 479 -47.61 -24.56 -5.44
CA VAL A 479 -46.54 -24.72 -4.44
C VAL A 479 -45.39 -25.46 -5.11
N GLY A 480 -44.26 -24.79 -5.35
CA GLY A 480 -43.12 -25.28 -6.14
C GLY A 480 -42.32 -26.46 -5.55
N THR A 481 -42.93 -27.33 -4.75
CA THR A 481 -42.32 -28.54 -4.16
C THR A 481 -42.88 -29.80 -4.81
N ALA A 482 -42.04 -30.82 -5.01
CA ALA A 482 -42.46 -32.10 -5.58
C ALA A 482 -43.52 -32.80 -4.68
N GLN A 483 -44.36 -33.65 -5.28
CA GLN A 483 -45.46 -34.31 -4.57
C GLN A 483 -44.99 -35.03 -3.30
N GLY A 484 -45.63 -34.72 -2.18
CA GLY A 484 -45.32 -35.30 -0.87
C GLY A 484 -43.97 -34.88 -0.28
N ILE A 485 -43.27 -33.91 -0.87
CA ILE A 485 -41.96 -33.44 -0.40
C ILE A 485 -42.10 -32.11 0.34
N ALA A 486 -41.43 -32.02 1.49
CA ALA A 486 -41.19 -30.77 2.22
C ALA A 486 -39.68 -30.62 2.45
N GLU A 487 -39.13 -29.43 2.24
CA GLU A 487 -37.69 -29.15 2.38
C GLU A 487 -37.44 -27.94 3.27
N PHE A 488 -36.58 -28.11 4.27
CA PHE A 488 -35.96 -27.03 5.04
C PHE A 488 -34.53 -26.85 4.51
N LYS A 489 -34.15 -25.63 4.16
CA LYS A 489 -32.88 -25.33 3.51
C LYS A 489 -31.95 -24.52 4.40
N ASP A 490 -30.66 -24.62 4.12
CA ASP A 490 -29.62 -23.72 4.62
C ASP A 490 -29.49 -23.69 6.16
N LEU A 491 -29.71 -24.84 6.82
CA LEU A 491 -29.66 -24.93 8.27
C LEU A 491 -28.23 -24.97 8.78
N LYS A 492 -27.91 -24.05 9.69
CA LYS A 492 -26.64 -24.03 10.42
C LYS A 492 -26.58 -25.22 11.40
N ASP A 493 -25.37 -25.63 11.79
CA ASP A 493 -25.17 -26.63 12.83
C ASP A 493 -25.94 -26.26 14.11
N GLY A 494 -26.60 -27.24 14.72
CA GLY A 494 -27.51 -27.02 15.84
C GLY A 494 -28.46 -28.17 16.11
N THR A 495 -29.23 -28.05 17.19
CA THR A 495 -30.30 -28.99 17.52
C THR A 495 -31.64 -28.39 17.08
N TYR A 496 -32.47 -29.21 16.45
CA TYR A 496 -33.76 -28.80 15.90
C TYR A 496 -34.87 -29.77 16.32
N ARG A 497 -36.08 -29.24 16.41
CA ARG A 497 -37.32 -29.98 16.65
C ARG A 497 -38.23 -29.83 15.44
N LEU A 498 -38.53 -30.95 14.80
CA LEU A 498 -39.44 -31.06 13.68
C LEU A 498 -40.79 -31.58 14.18
N THR A 499 -41.85 -30.79 14.01
CA THR A 499 -43.20 -31.11 14.45
C THR A 499 -44.14 -31.15 13.24
N GLU A 500 -44.88 -32.25 13.05
CA GLU A 500 -46.00 -32.26 12.11
C GLU A 500 -47.17 -31.48 12.74
N THR A 501 -47.59 -30.37 12.13
CA THR A 501 -48.66 -29.50 12.65
C THR A 501 -50.00 -29.81 12.00
N LYS A 502 -50.00 -30.38 10.79
CA LYS A 502 -51.22 -30.71 10.04
C LYS A 502 -51.03 -31.95 9.18
N ALA A 503 -51.88 -32.96 9.39
CA ALA A 503 -51.94 -34.15 8.55
C ALA A 503 -53.00 -34.02 7.44
N VAL A 504 -52.92 -34.88 6.43
CA VAL A 504 -53.97 -35.03 5.40
C VAL A 504 -55.29 -35.45 6.06
N GLN A 505 -56.42 -34.95 5.53
CA GLN A 505 -57.74 -35.39 6.00
C GLN A 505 -57.87 -36.92 5.94
N GLY A 506 -58.37 -37.51 7.02
CA GLY A 506 -58.47 -38.97 7.14
C GLY A 506 -57.20 -39.68 7.61
N TYR A 507 -56.10 -38.96 7.87
CA TYR A 507 -54.86 -39.51 8.46
C TYR A 507 -54.64 -39.04 9.90
N ASN A 508 -53.92 -39.83 10.70
CA ASN A 508 -53.47 -39.45 12.04
C ASN A 508 -52.27 -38.50 11.93
N LEU A 509 -52.22 -37.49 12.81
CA LEU A 509 -51.06 -36.63 13.01
C LEU A 509 -49.96 -37.41 13.74
N LEU A 510 -48.69 -37.21 13.37
CA LEU A 510 -47.56 -37.73 14.12
C LEU A 510 -47.61 -37.18 15.56
N LYS A 511 -47.59 -38.08 16.54
CA LYS A 511 -47.79 -37.74 17.95
C LYS A 511 -46.56 -37.07 18.57
N ASP A 512 -45.39 -37.62 18.32
CA ASP A 512 -44.15 -37.20 18.95
C ASP A 512 -43.30 -36.43 17.92
N PRO A 513 -42.74 -35.26 18.28
CA PRO A 513 -41.87 -34.51 17.39
C PRO A 513 -40.52 -35.23 17.19
N ILE A 514 -39.89 -34.98 16.05
CA ILE A 514 -38.59 -35.57 15.69
C ILE A 514 -37.48 -34.59 16.08
N THR A 515 -36.50 -35.07 16.85
CA THR A 515 -35.32 -34.28 17.25
C THR A 515 -34.16 -34.54 16.30
N ILE A 516 -33.59 -33.48 15.74
CA ILE A 516 -32.50 -33.55 14.76
C ILE A 516 -31.32 -32.75 15.29
N LYS A 517 -30.20 -33.41 15.61
CA LYS A 517 -28.94 -32.75 15.98
C LYS A 517 -28.03 -32.75 14.76
N ILE A 518 -27.87 -31.58 14.14
CA ILE A 518 -26.96 -31.36 13.00
C ILE A 518 -25.59 -30.99 13.56
N LEU A 519 -24.64 -31.90 13.42
CA LEU A 519 -23.25 -31.72 13.88
C LEU A 519 -22.31 -32.34 12.83
N ARG A 520 -21.92 -31.55 11.83
CA ARG A 520 -21.12 -32.05 10.69
C ARG A 520 -19.74 -32.59 11.06
N ASN A 521 -19.15 -32.04 12.13
CA ASN A 521 -17.83 -32.42 12.62
C ASN A 521 -17.87 -33.44 13.77
N ASN A 522 -19.06 -33.86 14.18
CA ASN A 522 -19.26 -34.91 15.18
C ASN A 522 -20.31 -35.88 14.62
N VAL A 523 -21.17 -36.42 15.48
CA VAL A 523 -22.25 -37.32 15.10
C VAL A 523 -23.53 -36.51 14.91
N THR A 524 -24.03 -36.44 13.68
CA THR A 524 -25.39 -35.98 13.41
C THR A 524 -26.37 -37.07 13.81
N THR A 525 -27.47 -36.71 14.49
CA THR A 525 -28.49 -37.68 14.93
C THR A 525 -29.90 -37.26 14.57
N VAL A 526 -30.76 -38.23 14.30
CA VAL A 526 -32.21 -38.10 14.12
C VAL A 526 -32.87 -39.03 15.12
N ASP A 527 -33.68 -38.49 16.04
CA ASP A 527 -34.28 -39.19 17.18
C ASP A 527 -33.28 -40.06 17.97
N GLY A 528 -32.08 -39.50 18.20
CA GLY A 528 -31.01 -40.15 18.93
C GLY A 528 -30.24 -41.22 18.15
N GLN A 529 -30.64 -41.52 16.91
CA GLN A 529 -29.93 -42.45 16.02
C GLN A 529 -28.95 -41.69 15.13
N SER A 530 -27.73 -42.20 14.97
CA SER A 530 -26.72 -41.60 14.07
C SER A 530 -27.21 -41.57 12.63
N TYR A 531 -27.10 -40.41 11.99
CA TYR A 531 -27.40 -40.24 10.57
C TYR A 531 -26.15 -40.39 9.73
N ASP A 532 -26.24 -41.21 8.69
CA ASP A 532 -25.14 -41.51 7.78
C ASP A 532 -25.34 -40.79 6.44
N PHE A 533 -24.62 -39.68 6.25
CA PHE A 533 -24.66 -38.88 5.03
C PHE A 533 -24.14 -39.61 3.80
N THR A 534 -23.45 -40.75 3.93
CA THR A 534 -22.99 -41.53 2.77
C THR A 534 -24.15 -42.20 2.01
N LYS A 535 -25.31 -42.36 2.66
CA LYS A 535 -26.52 -42.95 2.08
C LYS A 535 -27.47 -41.92 1.48
N ALA A 536 -27.25 -40.64 1.75
CA ALA A 536 -28.09 -39.57 1.22
C ALA A 536 -27.77 -39.32 -0.26
N THR A 537 -28.77 -38.93 -1.04
CA THR A 537 -28.60 -38.59 -2.46
C THR A 537 -27.75 -37.33 -2.60
N ASP A 538 -27.92 -36.39 -1.67
CA ASP A 538 -27.08 -35.21 -1.48
C ASP A 538 -26.38 -35.29 -0.11
N LYS A 539 -25.05 -35.23 -0.14
CA LYS A 539 -24.19 -35.32 1.06
C LYS A 539 -24.50 -34.22 2.07
N ASN A 540 -25.12 -33.12 1.66
CA ASN A 540 -25.51 -32.01 2.53
C ASN A 540 -26.99 -32.02 2.95
N THR A 541 -27.74 -33.08 2.63
CA THR A 541 -29.16 -33.19 2.93
C THR A 541 -29.46 -34.38 3.85
N ILE A 542 -30.21 -34.13 4.93
CA ILE A 542 -30.82 -35.16 5.76
C ILE A 542 -32.15 -35.56 5.11
N GLU A 543 -32.18 -36.74 4.52
CA GLU A 543 -33.38 -37.33 3.92
C GLU A 543 -34.16 -38.16 4.95
N LEU A 544 -35.42 -37.78 5.18
CA LEU A 544 -36.33 -38.43 6.13
C LEU A 544 -37.57 -38.94 5.39
N GLN A 545 -37.96 -40.20 5.64
CA GLN A 545 -39.26 -40.70 5.22
C GLN A 545 -40.21 -40.75 6.41
N ILE A 546 -41.25 -39.91 6.39
CA ILE A 546 -42.22 -39.79 7.49
C ILE A 546 -43.58 -40.29 7.04
N SER A 547 -44.13 -41.28 7.72
CA SER A 547 -45.38 -41.94 7.32
C SER A 547 -46.55 -41.62 8.27
N ASN A 548 -47.76 -41.49 7.73
CA ASN A 548 -48.98 -41.40 8.54
C ASN A 548 -49.87 -42.61 8.29
N ARG A 549 -50.55 -43.06 9.34
CA ARG A 549 -51.58 -44.09 9.26
C ARG A 549 -52.94 -43.44 9.04
N ILE A 550 -53.78 -44.07 8.22
CA ILE A 550 -55.19 -43.69 8.06
C ILE A 550 -55.88 -43.76 9.43
N LYS A 551 -56.75 -42.80 9.73
CA LYS A 551 -57.59 -42.80 10.93
C LYS A 551 -58.39 -44.08 10.94
N PHE A 552 -58.27 -44.84 12.02
CA PHE A 552 -59.10 -46.01 12.23
C PHE A 552 -60.55 -45.54 12.25
N LEU A 553 -61.32 -45.88 11.20
CA LEU A 553 -62.76 -45.70 11.22
C LEU A 553 -63.28 -46.72 12.22
N LEU A 554 -63.61 -46.27 13.43
CA LEU A 554 -64.40 -47.08 14.34
C LEU A 554 -65.63 -47.54 13.54
N PRO A 555 -65.91 -48.86 13.43
CA PRO A 555 -67.14 -49.29 12.80
C PRO A 555 -68.28 -48.57 13.50
N LYS A 556 -69.28 -48.07 12.75
CA LYS A 556 -70.54 -47.65 13.36
C LYS A 556 -71.07 -48.87 14.13
N THR A 557 -70.87 -48.92 15.44
CA THR A 557 -71.43 -49.95 16.31
C THR A 557 -72.93 -49.70 16.40
N GLY A 558 -73.66 -50.28 15.44
CA GLY A 558 -75.10 -50.11 15.26
C GLY A 558 -75.62 -50.25 13.82
N GLY A 559 -74.90 -50.93 12.92
CA GLY A 559 -75.38 -51.19 11.56
C GLY A 559 -76.54 -52.19 11.48
N TYR A 560 -77.28 -52.17 10.37
CA TYR A 560 -78.53 -52.92 10.08
C TYR A 560 -78.55 -54.43 10.47
N GLY A 561 -77.41 -55.07 10.66
CA GLY A 561 -77.34 -56.45 11.17
C GLY A 561 -77.90 -56.63 12.59
N ALA A 562 -77.70 -55.65 13.50
CA ALA A 562 -78.25 -55.71 14.85
C ALA A 562 -79.79 -55.52 14.87
N MET A 563 -80.32 -54.74 13.92
CA MET A 563 -81.76 -54.50 13.79
C MET A 563 -82.53 -55.78 13.42
N LEU A 564 -81.93 -56.67 12.62
CA LEU A 564 -82.52 -57.96 12.28
C LEU A 564 -82.68 -58.86 13.53
N PHE A 565 -81.66 -58.91 14.39
CA PHE A 565 -81.71 -59.69 15.63
C PHE A 565 -82.71 -59.11 16.65
N ILE A 566 -82.80 -57.78 16.76
CA ILE A 566 -83.78 -57.12 17.65
C ILE A 566 -85.21 -57.32 17.13
N LEU A 567 -85.46 -57.23 15.82
CA LEU A 567 -86.77 -57.49 15.23
C LEU A 567 -87.18 -58.95 15.35
N CYS A 568 -86.28 -59.90 15.11
CA CYS A 568 -86.54 -61.32 15.33
C CYS A 568 -86.81 -61.62 16.82
N GLY A 569 -86.05 -61.00 17.73
CA GLY A 569 -86.27 -61.13 19.17
C GLY A 569 -87.64 -60.61 19.62
N MET A 570 -88.08 -59.45 19.12
CA MET A 570 -89.41 -58.91 19.41
C MET A 570 -90.53 -59.78 18.83
N ALA A 571 -90.38 -60.29 17.61
CA ALA A 571 -91.36 -61.20 17.00
C ALA A 571 -91.50 -62.51 17.80
N LEU A 572 -90.38 -63.10 18.25
CA LEU A 572 -90.39 -64.30 19.08
C LEU A 572 -91.02 -64.06 20.46
N ALA A 573 -90.74 -62.91 21.09
CA ALA A 573 -91.36 -62.54 22.37
C ALA A 573 -92.88 -62.34 22.25
N THR A 574 -93.35 -61.70 21.19
CA THR A 574 -94.80 -61.54 20.94
C THR A 574 -95.48 -62.89 20.68
N LEU A 575 -94.86 -63.79 19.91
CA LEU A 575 -95.38 -65.14 19.68
C LEU A 575 -95.43 -65.97 20.98
N GLY A 576 -94.39 -65.86 21.82
CA GLY A 576 -94.33 -66.50 23.13
C GLY A 576 -95.42 -66.00 24.09
N CYS A 577 -95.66 -64.68 24.12
CA CYS A 577 -96.75 -64.09 24.92
C CYS A 577 -98.13 -64.57 24.42
N LEU A 578 -98.32 -64.66 23.11
CA LEU A 578 -99.59 -65.09 22.51
C LEU A 578 -99.88 -66.58 22.77
N ILE A 579 -98.85 -67.43 22.70
CA ILE A 579 -98.95 -68.85 23.09
C ILE A 579 -99.23 -68.98 24.59
N PHE A 580 -98.59 -68.20 25.45
CA PHE A 580 -98.88 -68.18 26.89
C PHE A 580 -100.32 -67.75 27.18
N PHE A 581 -100.84 -66.75 26.46
CA PHE A 581 -102.22 -66.29 26.56
C PHE A 581 -103.22 -67.38 26.10
N LEU A 582 -102.91 -68.10 25.02
CA LEU A 582 -103.73 -69.21 24.53
C LEU A 582 -103.70 -70.43 25.46
N ILE A 583 -102.57 -70.71 26.11
CA ILE A 583 -102.45 -71.79 27.10
C ILE A 583 -103.22 -71.44 28.37
N THR A 584 -103.16 -70.19 28.83
CA THR A 584 -103.91 -69.73 30.01
C THR A 584 -105.42 -69.75 29.73
N LEU A 585 -105.87 -69.31 28.55
CA LEU A 585 -107.27 -69.48 28.09
C LEU A 585 -107.69 -70.95 28.04
N ARG A 586 -106.85 -71.86 27.52
CA ARG A 586 -107.15 -73.31 27.52
C ARG A 586 -107.26 -73.87 28.94
N LYS A 587 -106.40 -73.44 29.87
CA LYS A 587 -106.46 -73.87 31.27
C LYS A 587 -107.74 -73.38 31.94
N GLU A 588 -108.18 -72.15 31.71
CA GLU A 588 -109.47 -71.65 32.21
C GLU A 588 -110.66 -72.43 31.64
N VAL A 589 -110.65 -72.74 30.34
CA VAL A 589 -111.70 -73.55 29.71
C VAL A 589 -111.71 -74.98 30.27
N GLN A 590 -110.55 -75.60 30.52
CA GLN A 590 -110.49 -76.94 31.14
C GLN A 590 -110.87 -76.94 32.62
N TYR A 591 -110.47 -75.93 33.40
CA TYR A 591 -110.93 -75.74 34.79
C TYR A 591 -112.45 -75.56 34.85
N SER A 592 -113.05 -74.85 33.89
CA SER A 592 -114.51 -74.70 33.80
C SER A 592 -115.23 -76.02 33.47
N ARG A 593 -114.65 -76.86 32.59
CA ARG A 593 -115.20 -78.18 32.22
C ARG A 593 -115.10 -79.19 33.37
N LEU A 594 -113.99 -79.21 34.11
CA LEU A 594 -113.80 -80.06 35.31
C LEU A 594 -114.71 -79.65 36.47
N LYS A 595 -114.99 -78.35 36.66
CA LYS A 595 -115.96 -77.84 37.65
C LYS A 595 -117.42 -78.14 37.27
N ARG A 596 -117.70 -78.40 35.98
CA ARG A 596 -119.02 -78.83 35.48
C ARG A 596 -119.20 -80.36 35.62
N GLN A 597 -118.15 -81.14 35.39
CA GLN A 597 -118.17 -82.60 35.60
C GLN A 597 -118.24 -83.01 37.08
N ARG A 598 -117.58 -82.29 38.00
CA ARG A 598 -117.71 -82.54 39.46
C ARG A 598 -119.10 -82.23 40.02
N ARG A 599 -119.89 -81.35 39.39
CA ARG A 599 -121.28 -81.07 39.79
C ARG A 599 -122.29 -82.12 39.31
N ASN A 600 -121.95 -82.88 38.27
CA ASN A 600 -122.82 -83.93 37.72
C ASN A 600 -122.53 -85.34 38.29
N ALA A 601 -121.45 -85.51 39.06
CA ALA A 601 -121.05 -86.80 39.66
C ALA A 601 -121.40 -86.92 41.17
N ILE A 602 -122.11 -85.95 41.74
CA ILE A 602 -122.63 -85.98 43.14
C ILE A 602 -124.18 -86.08 43.14
N GLY A 603 -124.78 -86.41 41.98
CA GLY A 603 -126.23 -86.47 41.82
C GLY A 603 -126.68 -87.51 40.80
N LYS A 604 -126.24 -88.75 40.94
CA LYS A 604 -127.01 -89.98 40.64
C LYS A 604 -126.23 -91.22 41.03
#